data_AF-F0ZIN5-F1
#
_entry.id   AF-F0ZIN5-F1
#
_cell.length_a   1.000
_cell.length_b   1.000
_cell.length_c   1.000
_cell.angle_alpha   90.00
_cell.angle_beta   90.00
_cell.angle_gamma   90.00
#
_symmetry.space_group_name_H-M   'P 1'
#
loop_
_entity.id
_entity.type
_entity.pdbx_description
1 polymer ?
#
loop_
_entity_poly.entity_id
_entity_poly.type
_entity_poly.pdbx_seq_one_letter_code
_entity_poly.pdbx_strand_id
1 'polypeptide(L)'
;MISIKGSLFFNTSKNIYNISNLRYFTTGSSTSTSQSKPSNIKIYKSTTTNALFNIATEDWLFKEFDTNKQVLYLWRNTPTVVIGRYQNPFKECHLQKMDEDGVVLARRFSGGGAVYQDLGNTNFTFLSSTSTYDKNKNTQIILDSLKSIGLPKPEASGRNDILIDGKKVSGSAYKQSGNRSFHHGTLMIDVNLDSLQKYLNPNKDKLKSKGITSVISRVTNMKTLKPNMTHEEICDSIINEFCKVYGESNVEIEELNTSDLEKIPSLKETYNTLKNWDWRYGNSPTFEHQFEKRFDWGTIDINMNCTKSVIEKVKIYSDSLNPIMIECLTDNLLGVKYNKEGIEIAIERTKNALNNKDIFNKTPVIA
;
A
#
# COMPACT_ATOMS: atom_id res chain seq x y z
N MET A 1 -60.00 -26.72 2.29
CA MET A 1 -59.45 -27.85 3.07
C MET A 1 -58.21 -28.33 2.31
N ILE A 2 -56.97 -28.29 2.77
CA ILE A 2 -56.37 -28.15 4.10
C ILE A 2 -55.10 -27.29 3.94
N SER A 3 -54.91 -26.39 4.91
CA SER A 3 -53.74 -25.54 5.13
C SER A 3 -52.74 -26.26 6.03
N ILE A 4 -51.43 -26.14 5.78
CA ILE A 4 -50.42 -26.28 6.84
C ILE A 4 -49.38 -25.17 6.70
N LYS A 5 -49.36 -24.31 7.74
CA LYS A 5 -48.34 -23.30 8.03
C LYS A 5 -47.06 -23.96 8.55
N GLY A 6 -45.91 -23.41 8.21
CA GLY A 6 -44.63 -23.73 8.85
C GLY A 6 -43.74 -22.49 8.89
N SER A 7 -43.77 -21.78 10.01
CA SER A 7 -42.81 -20.73 10.38
C SER A 7 -41.53 -21.37 10.90
N LEU A 8 -40.36 -20.89 10.47
CA LEU A 8 -39.14 -20.99 11.28
C LEU A 8 -38.37 -19.67 11.23
N PHE A 9 -38.25 -19.11 12.44
CA PHE A 9 -37.46 -17.95 12.81
C PHE A 9 -35.97 -18.23 12.58
N PHE A 10 -35.27 -17.36 11.87
CA PHE A 10 -33.81 -17.28 11.94
C PHE A 10 -33.42 -16.34 13.08
N ASN A 11 -32.90 -16.95 14.15
CA ASN A 11 -32.34 -16.28 15.31
C ASN A 11 -30.91 -15.83 14.94
N THR A 12 -30.69 -14.53 14.72
CA THR A 12 -29.35 -13.96 14.53
C THR A 12 -28.76 -13.62 15.89
N SER A 13 -27.89 -14.47 16.42
CA SER A 13 -27.06 -14.20 17.59
C SER A 13 -25.98 -13.17 17.22
N LYS A 14 -26.21 -11.90 17.59
CA LYS A 14 -25.18 -10.86 17.67
C LYS A 14 -24.38 -11.07 18.96
N ASN A 15 -23.18 -11.62 18.85
CA ASN A 15 -22.18 -11.51 19.92
C ASN A 15 -21.58 -10.10 19.89
N ILE A 16 -22.12 -9.21 20.72
CA ILE A 16 -21.51 -7.92 21.05
C ILE A 16 -20.61 -8.17 22.25
N TYR A 17 -19.29 -8.16 22.06
CA TYR A 17 -18.36 -8.08 23.18
C TYR A 17 -18.42 -6.67 23.76
N ASN A 18 -19.19 -6.53 24.83
CA ASN A 18 -19.22 -5.34 25.69
C ASN A 18 -17.88 -5.28 26.45
N ILE A 19 -17.00 -4.36 26.06
CA ILE A 19 -15.83 -4.00 26.87
C ILE A 19 -16.25 -2.89 27.82
N SER A 20 -16.86 -3.28 28.93
CA SER A 20 -17.00 -2.43 30.11
C SER A 20 -17.22 -3.34 31.32
N ASN A 21 -16.15 -3.57 32.09
CA ASN A 21 -16.15 -3.80 33.55
C ASN A 21 -14.79 -4.35 34.00
N LEU A 22 -13.83 -3.46 34.28
CA LEU A 22 -12.90 -3.68 35.39
C LEU A 22 -13.29 -2.70 36.49
N ARG A 23 -13.87 -3.22 37.58
CA ARG A 23 -14.13 -2.46 38.80
C ARG A 23 -12.86 -2.48 39.65
N TYR A 24 -12.27 -1.32 39.89
CA TYR A 24 -11.36 -1.12 41.01
C TYR A 24 -12.16 -0.55 42.19
N PHE A 25 -12.09 -1.23 43.34
CA PHE A 25 -12.52 -0.68 44.62
C PHE A 25 -11.39 0.20 45.17
N THR A 26 -11.67 1.47 45.45
CA THR A 26 -10.87 2.28 46.37
C THR A 26 -11.77 3.25 47.13
N THR A 27 -11.66 3.22 48.44
CA THR A 27 -12.30 4.12 49.40
C THR A 27 -11.56 5.46 49.48
N GLY A 28 -12.30 6.57 49.36
CA GLY A 28 -12.05 7.85 50.04
C GLY A 28 -10.87 8.73 49.60
N SER A 29 -11.17 9.83 48.89
CA SER A 29 -11.04 11.21 49.38
C SER A 29 -11.43 12.18 48.25
N SER A 30 -12.36 13.10 48.53
CA SER A 30 -12.88 14.07 47.57
C SER A 30 -11.89 15.21 47.34
N THR A 31 -11.13 15.13 46.26
CA THR A 31 -10.52 16.29 45.61
C THR A 31 -11.28 16.57 44.32
N SER A 32 -11.85 17.76 44.22
CA SER A 32 -12.54 18.26 43.03
C SER A 32 -11.57 18.39 41.86
N THR A 33 -11.33 17.31 41.13
CA THR A 33 -10.73 17.36 39.79
C THR A 33 -11.73 17.97 38.84
N SER A 34 -11.40 19.13 38.28
CA SER A 34 -12.06 19.70 37.11
C SER A 34 -12.15 18.61 36.04
N GLN A 35 -13.36 18.12 35.76
CA GLN A 35 -13.59 17.19 34.64
C GLN A 35 -13.27 17.94 33.35
N SER A 36 -12.07 17.70 32.79
CA SER A 36 -11.71 18.17 31.47
C SER A 36 -12.70 17.59 30.46
N LYS A 37 -13.35 18.44 29.67
CA LYS A 37 -14.18 18.02 28.54
C LYS A 37 -13.39 17.00 27.69
N PRO A 38 -13.98 15.83 27.33
CA PRO A 38 -13.27 14.85 26.52
C PRO A 38 -12.86 15.49 25.19
N SER A 39 -11.57 15.36 24.84
CA SER A 39 -11.00 15.96 23.63
C SER A 39 -11.71 15.45 22.38
N ASN A 40 -11.98 16.37 21.44
CA ASN A 40 -12.60 16.07 20.15
C ASN A 40 -11.60 15.47 19.14
N ILE A 41 -10.32 15.37 19.51
CA ILE A 41 -9.28 14.81 18.66
C ILE A 41 -8.57 13.62 19.31
N LYS A 42 -7.94 12.79 18.49
CA LYS A 42 -7.06 11.68 18.91
C LYS A 42 -5.81 11.68 18.04
N ILE A 43 -4.66 11.44 18.66
CA ILE A 43 -3.36 11.48 17.99
C ILE A 43 -2.63 10.18 18.28
N TYR A 44 -2.21 9.49 17.22
CA TYR A 44 -1.49 8.23 17.28
C TYR A 44 -0.14 8.35 16.58
N LYS A 45 0.90 7.74 17.16
CA LYS A 45 2.21 7.54 16.51
C LYS A 45 2.52 6.06 16.41
N SER A 46 2.97 5.60 15.24
CA SER A 46 3.48 4.23 15.12
C SER A 46 4.88 4.11 15.71
N THR A 47 5.12 3.02 16.43
CA THR A 47 6.45 2.64 16.94
C THR A 47 7.21 1.72 15.98
N THR A 48 6.55 1.25 14.91
CA THR A 48 7.16 0.36 13.91
C THR A 48 7.34 1.03 12.57
N THR A 49 8.33 0.55 11.84
CA THR A 49 8.64 0.96 10.48
C THR A 49 8.25 -0.10 9.44
N ASN A 50 7.51 -1.14 9.83
CA ASN A 50 7.02 -2.15 8.90
C ASN A 50 5.81 -1.61 8.12
N ALA A 51 5.96 -1.45 6.80
CA ALA A 51 4.91 -0.88 5.96
C ALA A 51 3.60 -1.67 5.96
N LEU A 52 3.66 -2.99 5.92
CA LEU A 52 2.45 -3.82 5.93
C LEU A 52 1.73 -3.70 7.27
N PHE A 53 2.48 -3.60 8.37
CA PHE A 53 1.90 -3.43 9.70
C PHE A 53 1.28 -2.05 9.86
N ASN A 54 1.98 -0.99 9.45
CA ASN A 54 1.43 0.37 9.52
C ASN A 54 0.18 0.56 8.64
N ILE A 55 0.13 -0.05 7.45
CA ILE A 55 -1.09 -0.04 6.61
C ILE A 55 -2.21 -0.87 7.25
N ALA A 56 -1.90 -1.97 7.96
CA ALA A 56 -2.90 -2.71 8.72
C ALA A 56 -3.44 -1.87 9.89
N THR A 57 -2.58 -1.15 10.60
CA THR A 57 -2.95 -0.21 11.67
C THR A 57 -3.81 0.93 11.15
N GLU A 58 -3.48 1.52 9.99
CA GLU A 58 -4.31 2.54 9.35
C GLU A 58 -5.72 2.03 9.05
N ASP A 59 -5.85 0.82 8.49
CA ASP A 59 -7.16 0.25 8.16
C ASP A 59 -7.95 -0.18 9.41
N TRP A 60 -7.27 -0.66 10.46
CA TRP A 60 -7.87 -0.91 11.77
C TRP A 60 -8.39 0.40 12.39
N LEU A 61 -7.56 1.44 12.45
CA LEU A 61 -7.97 2.78 12.92
C LEU A 61 -9.18 3.26 12.11
N PHE A 62 -9.14 3.14 10.79
CA PHE A 62 -10.24 3.54 9.91
C PHE A 62 -11.56 2.84 10.24
N LYS A 63 -11.53 1.54 10.54
CA LYS A 63 -12.72 0.74 10.88
C LYS A 63 -13.25 1.06 12.28
N GLU A 64 -12.38 1.30 13.26
CA GLU A 64 -12.73 1.32 14.67
C GLU A 64 -12.82 2.73 15.30
N PHE A 65 -12.25 3.76 14.68
CA PHE A 65 -12.23 5.09 15.31
C PHE A 65 -13.64 5.61 15.62
N ASP A 66 -13.76 6.36 16.72
CA ASP A 66 -14.99 7.09 17.07
C ASP A 66 -15.25 8.19 16.04
N THR A 67 -16.33 8.06 15.27
CA THR A 67 -16.67 9.00 14.19
C THR A 67 -17.04 10.40 14.67
N ASN A 68 -17.21 10.61 15.97
CA ASN A 68 -17.38 11.95 16.55
C ASN A 68 -16.04 12.67 16.75
N LYS A 69 -14.91 11.97 16.59
CA LYS A 69 -13.56 12.51 16.75
C LYS A 69 -12.85 12.72 15.43
N GLN A 70 -11.81 13.54 15.49
CA GLN A 70 -10.85 13.74 14.42
C GLN A 70 -9.55 13.03 14.82
N VAL A 71 -9.02 12.21 13.93
CA VAL A 71 -7.85 11.39 14.24
C VAL A 71 -6.68 11.79 13.37
N LEU A 72 -5.51 11.95 13.99
CA LEU A 72 -4.23 12.05 13.32
C LEU A 72 -3.41 10.78 13.62
N TYR A 73 -2.87 10.14 12.59
CA TYR A 73 -1.94 9.03 12.71
C TYR A 73 -0.64 9.35 11.96
N LEU A 74 0.50 9.25 12.65
CA LEU A 74 1.84 9.55 12.13
C LEU A 74 2.72 8.30 12.14
N TRP A 75 3.42 8.06 11.04
CA TRP A 75 4.16 6.81 10.81
C TRP A 75 5.26 6.97 9.76
N ARG A 76 6.16 5.99 9.66
CA ARG A 76 7.20 5.87 8.62
C ARG A 76 7.44 4.42 8.26
N ASN A 77 8.07 4.17 7.13
CA ASN A 77 8.35 2.82 6.66
C ASN A 77 9.82 2.64 6.30
N THR A 78 10.36 1.45 6.53
CA THR A 78 11.60 0.99 5.89
C THR A 78 11.40 0.87 4.37
N PRO A 79 12.49 0.74 3.56
CA PRO A 79 12.42 0.68 2.10
C PRO A 79 11.25 -0.16 1.57
N THR A 80 10.27 0.53 0.99
CA THR A 80 9.01 -0.04 0.53
C THR A 80 8.50 0.72 -0.68
N VAL A 81 7.94 0.01 -1.66
CA VAL A 81 7.08 0.60 -2.69
C VAL A 81 5.62 0.38 -2.34
N VAL A 82 4.86 1.46 -2.17
CA VAL A 82 3.42 1.42 -1.88
C VAL A 82 2.63 1.77 -3.15
N ILE A 83 1.85 0.82 -3.65
CA ILE A 83 0.98 1.00 -4.83
C ILE A 83 -0.48 1.23 -4.42
N GLY A 84 -1.21 1.96 -5.25
CA GLY A 84 -2.64 2.19 -5.06
C GLY A 84 -3.48 0.94 -5.25
N ARG A 85 -4.69 0.94 -4.69
CA ARG A 85 -5.62 -0.21 -4.65
C ARG A 85 -5.82 -0.91 -6.00
N TYR A 86 -5.86 -0.13 -7.09
CA TYR A 86 -6.19 -0.60 -8.45
C TYR A 86 -5.00 -0.58 -9.42
N GLN A 87 -3.78 -0.38 -8.93
CA GLN A 87 -2.59 -0.37 -9.79
C GLN A 87 -2.11 -1.78 -10.12
N ASN A 88 -1.44 -1.91 -11.26
CA ASN A 88 -0.72 -3.11 -11.63
C ASN A 88 0.77 -2.96 -11.22
N PRO A 89 1.26 -3.71 -10.22
CA PRO A 89 2.65 -3.61 -9.76
C PRO A 89 3.65 -3.99 -10.86
N PHE A 90 3.31 -4.90 -11.77
CA PHE A 90 4.18 -5.31 -12.88
C PHE A 90 4.40 -4.19 -13.90
N LYS A 91 3.45 -3.25 -14.01
CA LYS A 91 3.58 -2.07 -14.88
C LYS A 91 4.24 -0.89 -14.17
N GLU A 92 4.01 -0.75 -12.86
CA GLU A 92 4.38 0.44 -12.10
C GLU A 92 5.72 0.31 -11.37
N CYS A 93 6.25 -0.90 -11.23
CA CYS A 93 7.42 -1.18 -10.38
C CYS A 93 8.41 -2.14 -11.06
N HIS A 94 9.70 -2.00 -10.75
CA HIS A 94 10.75 -2.97 -11.09
C HIS A 94 10.83 -4.06 -10.01
N LEU A 95 9.85 -4.96 -10.01
CA LEU A 95 9.65 -5.95 -8.94
C LEU A 95 10.84 -6.88 -8.71
N GLN A 96 11.57 -7.25 -9.76
CA GLN A 96 12.75 -8.10 -9.63
C GLN A 96 13.85 -7.40 -8.81
N LYS A 97 14.16 -6.13 -9.15
CA LYS A 97 15.15 -5.34 -8.40
C LYS A 97 14.73 -5.16 -6.95
N MET A 98 13.43 -4.92 -6.72
CA MET A 98 12.90 -4.81 -5.36
C MET A 98 13.12 -6.10 -4.56
N ASP A 99 12.90 -7.27 -5.15
CA ASP A 99 13.13 -8.56 -4.51
C ASP A 99 14.62 -8.79 -4.18
N GLU A 100 15.51 -8.47 -5.13
CA GLU A 100 16.97 -8.54 -4.97
C GLU A 100 17.49 -7.65 -3.83
N ASP A 101 16.91 -6.46 -3.66
CA ASP A 101 17.32 -5.49 -2.63
C ASP A 101 16.51 -5.59 -1.32
N GLY A 102 15.59 -6.55 -1.20
CA GLY A 102 14.74 -6.72 -0.01
C GLY A 102 13.70 -5.60 0.20
N VAL A 103 13.29 -4.89 -0.85
CA VAL A 103 12.30 -3.81 -0.82
C VAL A 103 10.89 -4.38 -0.87
N VAL A 104 10.09 -4.05 0.13
CA VAL A 104 8.72 -4.58 0.25
C VAL A 104 7.79 -3.92 -0.78
N LEU A 105 7.00 -4.72 -1.50
CA LEU A 105 5.81 -4.22 -2.19
C LEU A 105 4.61 -4.22 -1.22
N ALA A 106 3.92 -3.10 -1.09
CA ALA A 106 2.66 -2.99 -0.36
C ALA A 106 1.55 -2.44 -1.27
N ARG A 107 0.35 -3.01 -1.18
CA ARG A 107 -0.86 -2.46 -1.83
C ARG A 107 -1.75 -1.86 -0.75
N ARG A 108 -1.99 -0.54 -0.82
CA ARG A 108 -2.83 0.17 0.14
C ARG A 108 -4.32 0.12 -0.24
N PHE A 109 -5.18 0.48 0.71
CA PHE A 109 -6.63 0.50 0.53
C PHE A 109 -7.15 1.73 -0.23
N SER A 110 -6.37 2.81 -0.31
CA SER A 110 -6.72 4.02 -1.06
C SER A 110 -6.36 3.91 -2.55
N GLY A 111 -6.92 4.81 -3.37
CA GLY A 111 -6.49 5.00 -4.75
C GLY A 111 -5.12 5.68 -4.89
N GLY A 112 -4.79 6.15 -6.09
CA GLY A 112 -3.57 6.90 -6.41
C GLY A 112 -2.45 6.07 -7.03
N GLY A 113 -1.29 6.69 -7.21
CA GLY A 113 -0.11 6.11 -7.87
C GLY A 113 0.84 5.33 -6.96
N ALA A 114 1.93 4.84 -7.54
CA ALA A 114 3.00 4.15 -6.82
C ALA A 114 3.95 5.18 -6.20
N VAL A 115 4.39 4.95 -4.98
CA VAL A 115 5.36 5.79 -4.27
C VAL A 115 6.41 4.91 -3.59
N TYR A 116 7.66 5.38 -3.59
CA TYR A 116 8.72 4.78 -2.79
C TYR A 116 8.80 5.49 -1.43
N GLN A 117 9.06 4.72 -0.38
CA GLN A 117 9.18 5.19 0.99
C GLN A 117 10.37 4.53 1.66
N ASP A 118 11.11 5.31 2.45
CA ASP A 118 12.12 4.87 3.39
C ASP A 118 12.03 5.74 4.66
N LEU A 119 13.02 5.67 5.57
CA LEU A 119 13.02 6.46 6.79
C LEU A 119 13.17 7.97 6.53
N GLY A 120 13.57 8.38 5.34
CA GLY A 120 13.55 9.77 4.87
C GLY A 120 12.15 10.27 4.48
N ASN A 121 11.13 9.42 4.51
CA ASN A 121 9.74 9.77 4.26
C ASN A 121 8.91 9.75 5.55
N THR A 122 8.21 10.84 5.85
CA THR A 122 7.14 10.87 6.88
C THR A 122 5.78 10.57 6.26
N ASN A 123 4.97 9.76 6.94
CA ASN A 123 3.57 9.51 6.58
C ASN A 123 2.64 10.15 7.62
N PHE A 124 1.53 10.68 7.13
CA PHE A 124 0.43 11.18 7.94
C PHE A 124 -0.89 10.63 7.42
N THR A 125 -1.84 10.40 8.33
CA THR A 125 -3.22 10.03 8.01
C THR A 125 -4.17 10.83 8.89
N PHE A 126 -5.06 11.60 8.28
CA PHE A 126 -6.21 12.21 8.93
C PHE A 126 -7.44 11.33 8.74
N LEU A 127 -8.11 10.94 9.82
CA LEU A 127 -9.38 10.20 9.77
C LEU A 127 -10.50 11.00 10.43
N SER A 128 -11.66 11.00 9.80
CA SER A 128 -12.84 11.72 10.28
C SER A 128 -14.12 11.05 9.78
N SER A 129 -15.26 11.39 10.39
CA SER A 129 -16.55 11.12 9.76
C SER A 129 -16.59 11.73 8.37
N THR A 130 -17.24 11.05 7.41
CA THR A 130 -17.50 11.58 6.07
C THR A 130 -18.26 12.91 6.13
N SER A 131 -19.14 13.11 7.12
CA SER A 131 -19.89 14.37 7.28
C SER A 131 -19.01 15.55 7.70
N THR A 132 -17.86 15.29 8.32
CA THR A 132 -16.91 16.31 8.78
C THR A 132 -15.59 16.28 8.02
N TYR A 133 -15.49 15.43 7.00
CA TYR A 133 -14.30 15.28 6.18
C TYR A 133 -14.07 16.50 5.30
N ASP A 134 -12.91 17.12 5.47
CA ASP A 134 -12.50 18.27 4.68
C ASP A 134 -11.04 18.13 4.25
N LYS A 135 -10.87 17.72 2.99
CA LYS A 135 -9.56 17.60 2.34
C LYS A 135 -8.78 18.92 2.35
N ASN A 136 -9.44 20.05 2.14
CA ASN A 136 -8.76 21.33 2.03
C ASN A 136 -8.22 21.74 3.40
N LYS A 137 -9.01 21.55 4.46
CA LYS A 137 -8.56 21.74 5.85
C LYS A 137 -7.38 20.85 6.20
N ASN A 138 -7.44 19.55 5.88
CA ASN A 138 -6.33 18.62 6.14
C ASN A 138 -5.06 19.01 5.37
N THR A 139 -5.20 19.43 4.11
CA THR A 139 -4.08 19.93 3.31
C THR A 139 -3.51 21.21 3.91
N GLN A 140 -4.37 22.11 4.39
CA GLN A 140 -3.97 23.37 5.01
C GLN A 140 -3.17 23.15 6.31
N ILE A 141 -3.56 22.17 7.14
CA ILE A 141 -2.78 21.77 8.32
C ILE A 141 -1.35 21.42 7.93
N ILE A 142 -1.16 20.64 6.86
CA ILE A 142 0.19 20.28 6.39
C ILE A 142 0.92 21.53 5.88
N LEU A 143 0.29 22.37 5.07
CA LEU A 143 0.92 23.59 4.56
C LEU A 143 1.39 24.51 5.69
N ASP A 144 0.56 24.71 6.72
CA ASP A 144 0.90 25.58 7.84
C ASP A 144 1.94 24.94 8.77
N SER A 145 1.95 23.61 8.87
CA SER A 145 3.03 22.88 9.56
C SER A 145 4.37 23.09 8.87
N LEU A 146 4.40 22.98 7.54
CA LEU A 146 5.61 23.21 6.77
C LEU A 146 6.10 24.66 6.87
N LYS A 147 5.18 25.64 6.89
CA LYS A 147 5.53 27.05 7.11
C LYS A 147 6.08 27.30 8.51
N SER A 148 5.49 26.72 9.55
CA SER A 148 5.88 26.99 10.94
C SER A 148 7.29 26.47 11.25
N ILE A 149 7.72 25.39 10.58
CA ILE A 149 9.10 24.90 10.64
C ILE A 149 10.04 25.61 9.65
N GLY A 150 9.61 26.69 9.01
CA GLY A 150 10.47 27.58 8.22
C GLY A 150 10.71 27.14 6.77
N LEU A 151 9.89 26.24 6.20
CA LEU A 151 9.98 25.97 4.77
C LEU A 151 9.33 27.10 3.95
N PRO A 152 9.98 27.57 2.88
CA PRO A 152 9.48 28.68 2.09
C PRO A 152 8.30 28.23 1.21
N LYS A 153 7.22 29.03 1.19
CA LYS A 153 6.14 28.95 0.20
C LYS A 153 5.61 27.53 -0.12
N PRO A 154 5.28 26.68 0.88
CA PRO A 154 4.60 25.43 0.58
C PRO A 154 3.21 25.74 0.00
N GLU A 155 2.87 25.07 -1.09
CA GLU A 155 1.60 25.26 -1.79
C GLU A 155 0.99 23.94 -2.23
N ALA A 156 -0.34 23.85 -2.20
CA ALA A 156 -1.05 22.73 -2.79
C ALA A 156 -1.03 22.87 -4.32
N SER A 157 -0.80 21.77 -5.04
CA SER A 157 -0.81 21.74 -6.49
C SER A 157 -1.63 20.57 -7.03
N GLY A 158 -2.42 20.86 -8.06
CA GLY A 158 -3.30 19.89 -8.70
C GLY A 158 -4.28 19.27 -7.71
N ARG A 159 -4.40 17.93 -7.75
CA ARG A 159 -5.40 17.22 -6.93
C ARG A 159 -4.85 16.70 -5.62
N ASN A 160 -3.55 16.50 -5.47
CA ASN A 160 -3.03 15.71 -4.35
C ASN A 160 -1.57 15.97 -4.02
N ASP A 161 -0.93 16.98 -4.61
CA ASP A 161 0.48 17.25 -4.41
C ASP A 161 0.67 18.52 -3.56
N ILE A 162 1.77 18.56 -2.80
CA ILE A 162 2.28 19.80 -2.19
C ILE A 162 3.66 20.06 -2.76
N LEU A 163 3.88 21.30 -3.19
CA LEU A 163 5.12 21.78 -3.77
C LEU A 163 5.81 22.76 -2.83
N ILE A 164 7.13 22.82 -2.92
CA ILE A 164 7.96 23.91 -2.42
C ILE A 164 8.86 24.35 -3.58
N ASP A 165 8.87 25.64 -3.89
CA ASP A 165 9.58 26.22 -5.04
C ASP A 165 9.31 25.46 -6.35
N GLY A 166 8.03 25.10 -6.59
CA GLY A 166 7.58 24.37 -7.76
C GLY A 166 7.97 22.89 -7.81
N LYS A 167 8.68 22.37 -6.79
CA LYS A 167 9.06 20.95 -6.67
C LYS A 167 8.20 20.25 -5.62
N LYS A 168 7.63 19.12 -6.00
CA LYS A 168 6.82 18.25 -5.15
C LYS A 168 7.63 17.70 -3.99
N VAL A 169 7.10 17.89 -2.78
CA VAL A 169 7.63 17.35 -1.52
C VAL A 169 6.66 16.38 -0.85
N SER A 170 5.40 16.34 -1.31
CA SER A 170 4.37 15.47 -0.76
C SER A 170 3.35 15.04 -1.80
N GLY A 171 2.82 13.84 -1.63
CA GLY A 171 1.72 13.29 -2.41
C GLY A 171 0.68 12.67 -1.49
N SER A 172 -0.59 12.91 -1.79
CA SER A 172 -1.73 12.43 -1.00
C SER A 172 -2.59 11.42 -1.76
N ALA A 173 -3.32 10.62 -1.00
CA ALA A 173 -4.43 9.81 -1.49
C ALA A 173 -5.54 9.74 -0.44
N TYR A 174 -6.71 9.27 -0.88
CA TYR A 174 -7.96 9.39 -0.13
C TYR A 174 -8.75 8.09 -0.21
N LYS A 175 -9.52 7.79 0.84
CA LYS A 175 -10.50 6.70 0.90
C LYS A 175 -11.74 7.20 1.62
N GLN A 176 -12.91 6.85 1.08
CA GLN A 176 -14.19 7.08 1.72
C GLN A 176 -14.99 5.78 1.65
N SER A 177 -15.60 5.39 2.76
CA SER A 177 -16.44 4.20 2.86
C SER A 177 -17.53 4.43 3.90
N GLY A 178 -18.79 4.52 3.45
CA GLY A 178 -19.90 4.87 4.33
C GLY A 178 -19.68 6.22 5.03
N ASN A 179 -19.84 6.23 6.35
CA ASN A 179 -19.65 7.42 7.19
C ASN A 179 -18.19 7.66 7.61
N ARG A 180 -17.21 6.95 7.04
CA ARG A 180 -15.78 7.07 7.41
C ARG A 180 -14.96 7.53 6.21
N SER A 181 -14.06 8.49 6.44
CA SER A 181 -13.14 9.00 5.43
C SER A 181 -11.74 9.13 5.99
N PHE A 182 -10.73 8.93 5.14
CA PHE A 182 -9.36 9.32 5.45
C PHE A 182 -8.68 10.04 4.30
N HIS A 183 -7.72 10.89 4.67
CA HIS A 183 -6.72 11.52 3.82
C HIS A 183 -5.35 11.16 4.39
N HIS A 184 -4.55 10.42 3.62
CA HIS A 184 -3.16 10.16 3.98
C HIS A 184 -2.20 10.70 2.93
N GLY A 185 -0.97 10.91 3.32
CA GLY A 185 0.06 11.38 2.43
C GLY A 185 1.47 11.11 2.91
N THR A 186 2.41 11.50 2.06
CA THR A 186 3.85 11.39 2.27
C THR A 186 4.45 12.78 2.45
N LEU A 187 5.60 12.89 3.10
CA LEU A 187 6.42 14.09 3.20
C LEU A 187 7.88 13.69 3.06
N MET A 188 8.52 14.12 1.96
CA MET A 188 9.88 13.75 1.60
C MET A 188 10.88 14.64 2.35
N ILE A 189 11.35 14.15 3.50
CA ILE A 189 12.38 14.82 4.30
C ILE A 189 13.73 14.64 3.61
N ASP A 190 14.08 13.38 3.38
CA ASP A 190 15.40 12.93 2.91
C ASP A 190 15.32 11.54 2.25
N VAL A 191 14.34 11.34 1.38
CA VAL A 191 14.13 10.07 0.68
C VAL A 191 15.28 9.79 -0.27
N ASN A 192 15.72 8.54 -0.36
CA ASN A 192 16.68 8.13 -1.38
C ASN A 192 16.02 8.19 -2.78
N LEU A 193 16.28 9.28 -3.50
CA LEU A 193 15.71 9.52 -4.83
C LEU A 193 16.26 8.57 -5.90
N ASP A 194 17.47 8.04 -5.73
CA ASP A 194 18.03 7.03 -6.62
C ASP A 194 17.27 5.71 -6.48
N SER A 195 16.94 5.31 -5.25
CA SER A 195 16.07 4.16 -4.97
C SER A 195 14.67 4.36 -5.56
N LEU A 196 14.10 5.56 -5.43
CA LEU A 196 12.82 5.90 -6.06
C LEU A 196 12.87 5.66 -7.57
N GLN A 197 13.93 6.13 -8.23
CA GLN A 197 14.14 5.91 -9.68
C GLN A 197 14.42 4.44 -10.01
N LYS A 198 15.16 3.73 -9.16
CA LYS A 198 15.52 2.32 -9.36
C LYS A 198 14.30 1.41 -9.35
N TYR A 199 13.32 1.69 -8.48
CA TYR A 199 12.20 0.79 -8.22
C TYR A 199 10.88 1.18 -8.90
N LEU A 200 10.65 2.45 -9.21
CA LEU A 200 9.42 2.88 -9.87
C LEU A 200 9.58 2.91 -11.40
N ASN A 201 8.59 2.36 -12.10
CA ASN A 201 8.51 2.41 -13.55
C ASN A 201 7.43 3.43 -13.98
N PRO A 202 7.80 4.68 -14.29
CA PRO A 202 6.82 5.68 -14.73
C PRO A 202 6.16 5.28 -16.05
N ASN A 203 4.83 5.33 -16.10
CA ASN A 203 4.03 5.02 -17.29
C ASN A 203 4.53 5.77 -18.54
N LYS A 204 4.75 5.05 -19.65
CA LYS A 204 5.16 5.57 -20.96
C LYS A 204 4.34 6.78 -21.47
N ASP A 205 3.07 6.94 -21.10
CA ASP A 205 2.28 8.12 -21.49
C ASP A 205 2.60 9.37 -20.64
N LYS A 206 2.97 9.19 -19.36
CA LYS A 206 3.61 10.24 -18.56
C LYS A 206 4.98 10.59 -19.13
N LEU A 207 5.67 9.62 -19.74
CA LEU A 207 6.95 9.83 -20.41
C LEU A 207 6.80 10.50 -21.78
N LYS A 208 5.75 10.19 -22.55
CA LYS A 208 5.48 10.85 -23.84
C LYS A 208 5.03 12.30 -23.67
N SER A 209 4.21 12.57 -22.66
CA SER A 209 3.79 13.96 -22.38
C SER A 209 4.91 14.80 -21.79
N LYS A 210 5.83 14.20 -21.02
CA LYS A 210 6.76 14.95 -20.17
C LYS A 210 8.21 14.42 -20.10
N GLY A 211 8.49 13.14 -20.32
CA GLY A 211 9.84 12.50 -20.26
C GLY A 211 10.19 11.89 -18.89
N ILE A 212 11.07 10.86 -18.83
CA ILE A 212 11.49 10.17 -17.58
C ILE A 212 12.19 11.16 -16.66
N THR A 213 13.12 11.92 -17.24
CA THR A 213 13.85 13.02 -16.62
C THR A 213 12.92 14.07 -16.02
N SER A 214 11.73 14.29 -16.59
CA SER A 214 10.76 15.30 -16.13
C SER A 214 9.87 14.87 -14.95
N VAL A 215 9.71 13.56 -14.70
CA VAL A 215 8.99 13.09 -13.50
C VAL A 215 9.89 13.20 -12.28
N ILE A 216 11.19 12.92 -12.46
CA ILE A 216 12.22 13.02 -11.42
C ILE A 216 12.58 14.48 -11.14
N SER A 217 12.64 15.35 -12.17
CA SER A 217 12.91 16.79 -11.99
C SER A 217 11.84 17.55 -11.19
N ARG A 218 10.74 16.88 -10.80
CA ARG A 218 9.62 17.49 -10.06
C ARG A 218 9.57 17.11 -8.61
N VAL A 219 10.35 16.16 -8.10
CA VAL A 219 10.35 15.83 -6.66
C VAL A 219 11.62 16.38 -5.99
N THR A 220 11.52 16.75 -4.72
CA THR A 220 12.68 17.19 -3.93
C THR A 220 12.54 16.79 -2.47
N ASN A 221 13.68 16.66 -1.80
CA ASN A 221 13.76 16.46 -0.37
C ASN A 221 13.75 17.82 0.35
N MET A 222 12.99 17.94 1.43
CA MET A 222 12.93 19.16 2.23
C MET A 222 14.26 19.49 2.91
N LYS A 223 15.13 18.49 3.17
CA LYS A 223 16.50 18.73 3.63
C LYS A 223 17.38 19.55 2.69
N THR A 224 17.04 19.61 1.39
CA THR A 224 17.74 20.49 0.45
C THR A 224 17.56 21.98 0.78
N LEU A 225 16.49 22.31 1.51
CA LEU A 225 16.16 23.68 1.94
C LEU A 225 16.43 23.88 3.44
N LYS A 226 16.22 22.84 4.25
CA LYS A 226 16.47 22.84 5.70
C LYS A 226 17.27 21.60 6.12
N PRO A 227 18.61 21.63 6.08
CA PRO A 227 19.46 20.45 6.23
C PRO A 227 19.29 19.64 7.52
N ASN A 228 18.94 20.30 8.63
CA ASN A 228 18.84 19.67 9.95
C ASN A 228 17.42 19.15 10.28
N MET A 229 16.51 19.15 9.30
CA MET A 229 15.13 18.71 9.51
C MET A 229 15.06 17.23 9.90
N THR A 230 14.27 16.94 10.93
CA THR A 230 14.03 15.57 11.41
C THR A 230 12.57 15.15 11.21
N HIS A 231 12.31 13.85 11.34
CA HIS A 231 10.95 13.33 11.34
C HIS A 231 10.15 13.87 12.52
N GLU A 232 10.78 13.92 13.68
CA GLU A 232 10.19 14.36 14.94
C GLU A 232 9.76 15.83 14.83
N GLU A 233 10.59 16.70 14.26
CA GLU A 233 10.24 18.11 14.02
C GLU A 233 8.99 18.26 13.14
N ILE A 234 8.88 17.46 12.07
CA ILE A 234 7.68 17.46 11.22
C ILE A 234 6.47 16.92 11.97
N CYS A 235 6.61 15.81 12.69
CA CYS A 235 5.52 15.22 13.46
C CYS A 235 4.98 16.19 14.50
N ASP A 236 5.87 16.82 15.27
CA ASP A 236 5.50 17.79 16.30
C ASP A 236 4.81 19.00 15.68
N SER A 237 5.29 19.47 14.53
CA SER A 237 4.63 20.55 13.80
C SER A 237 3.23 20.20 13.31
N ILE A 238 3.03 18.99 12.76
CA ILE A 238 1.71 18.53 12.31
C ILE A 238 0.75 18.39 13.49
N ILE A 239 1.23 17.85 14.62
CA ILE A 239 0.46 17.74 15.86
C ILE A 239 0.04 19.13 16.34
N ASN A 240 0.96 20.10 16.38
CA ASN A 240 0.68 21.45 16.83
C ASN A 240 -0.38 22.15 15.97
N GLU A 241 -0.25 22.11 14.64
CA GLU A 241 -1.25 22.72 13.76
C GLU A 241 -2.59 21.96 13.77
N PHE A 242 -2.57 20.62 13.92
CA PHE A 242 -3.79 19.82 14.10
C PHE A 242 -4.53 20.22 15.39
N CYS A 243 -3.84 20.28 16.52
CA CYS A 243 -4.38 20.75 17.80
C CYS A 243 -4.98 22.15 17.69
N LYS A 244 -4.24 23.09 17.07
CA LYS A 244 -4.67 24.47 16.85
C LYS A 244 -5.94 24.56 15.99
N VAL A 245 -6.03 23.82 14.89
CA VAL A 245 -7.20 23.83 14.00
C VAL A 245 -8.46 23.33 14.70
N TYR A 246 -8.33 22.42 15.66
CA TYR A 246 -9.46 21.90 16.43
C TYR A 246 -9.65 22.55 17.81
N GLY A 247 -8.84 23.57 18.15
CA GLY A 247 -8.95 24.32 19.40
C GLY A 247 -8.62 23.50 20.65
N GLU A 248 -7.75 22.50 20.50
CA GLU A 248 -7.34 21.59 21.56
C GLU A 248 -5.88 21.87 21.97
N SER A 249 -5.53 21.59 23.22
CA SER A 249 -4.18 21.74 23.76
C SER A 249 -3.89 20.63 24.76
N ASN A 250 -2.63 20.21 24.89
CA ASN A 250 -2.22 19.13 25.80
C ASN A 250 -2.94 17.79 25.54
N VAL A 251 -3.20 17.47 24.27
CA VAL A 251 -3.78 16.19 23.89
C VAL A 251 -2.74 15.09 24.04
N GLU A 252 -3.12 14.00 24.70
CA GLU A 252 -2.29 12.81 24.84
C GLU A 252 -1.97 12.21 23.46
N ILE A 253 -0.68 11.98 23.21
CA ILE A 253 -0.19 11.28 22.02
C ILE A 253 -0.06 9.82 22.38
N GLU A 254 -0.85 8.97 21.74
CA GLU A 254 -0.84 7.53 21.99
C GLU A 254 0.16 6.83 21.07
N GLU A 255 1.17 6.19 21.65
CA GLU A 255 2.11 5.36 20.91
C GLU A 255 1.53 3.97 20.67
N LEU A 256 1.36 3.62 19.39
CA LEU A 256 0.84 2.34 18.98
C LEU A 256 1.98 1.32 18.92
N ASN A 257 2.11 0.56 20.01
CA ASN A 257 3.10 -0.51 20.14
C ASN A 257 2.72 -1.76 19.34
N THR A 258 3.69 -2.32 18.62
CA THR A 258 3.48 -3.52 17.78
C THR A 258 2.97 -4.70 18.61
N SER A 259 3.54 -4.91 19.80
CA SER A 259 3.18 -6.02 20.70
C SER A 259 1.72 -6.00 21.16
N ASP A 260 1.13 -4.81 21.27
CA ASP A 260 -0.27 -4.67 21.69
C ASP A 260 -1.21 -4.78 20.51
N LEU A 261 -0.84 -4.16 19.39
CA LEU A 261 -1.60 -4.24 18.15
C LEU A 261 -1.65 -5.66 17.57
N GLU A 262 -0.60 -6.46 17.72
CA GLU A 262 -0.57 -7.88 17.29
C GLU A 262 -1.61 -8.77 18.00
N LYS A 263 -2.06 -8.36 19.19
CA LYS A 263 -3.09 -9.07 19.96
C LYS A 263 -4.48 -8.81 19.38
N ILE A 264 -4.67 -7.78 18.55
CA ILE A 264 -5.95 -7.41 17.96
C ILE A 264 -6.25 -8.33 16.75
N PRO A 265 -7.27 -9.20 16.81
CA PRO A 265 -7.52 -10.19 15.75
C PRO A 265 -7.79 -9.57 14.38
N SER A 266 -8.57 -8.49 14.31
CA SER A 266 -8.93 -7.81 13.06
C SER A 266 -7.73 -7.13 12.38
N LEU A 267 -6.79 -6.60 13.16
CA LEU A 267 -5.53 -6.06 12.66
C LEU A 267 -4.65 -7.18 12.13
N LYS A 268 -4.49 -8.28 12.88
CA LYS A 268 -3.71 -9.45 12.46
C LYS A 268 -4.23 -10.06 11.16
N GLU A 269 -5.55 -10.16 11.00
CA GLU A 269 -6.19 -10.61 9.75
C GLU A 269 -5.87 -9.66 8.59
N THR A 270 -5.96 -8.36 8.82
CA THR A 270 -5.62 -7.34 7.82
C THR A 270 -4.14 -7.41 7.44
N TYR A 271 -3.25 -7.54 8.41
CA TYR A 271 -1.81 -7.71 8.19
C TYR A 271 -1.49 -8.97 7.36
N ASN A 272 -2.14 -10.10 7.67
CA ASN A 272 -2.00 -11.32 6.88
C ASN A 272 -2.51 -11.14 5.44
N THR A 273 -3.61 -10.41 5.26
CA THR A 273 -4.11 -10.04 3.93
C THR A 273 -3.09 -9.20 3.17
N LEU A 274 -2.48 -8.20 3.81
CA LEU A 274 -1.47 -7.33 3.19
C LEU A 274 -0.18 -8.08 2.83
N LYS A 275 0.18 -9.15 3.55
CA LYS A 275 1.27 -10.07 3.18
C LYS A 275 0.92 -10.98 2.01
N ASN A 276 -0.36 -11.35 1.88
CA ASN A 276 -0.83 -12.29 0.90
C ASN A 276 -0.53 -11.82 -0.53
N TRP A 277 -0.03 -12.74 -1.35
CA TRP A 277 0.31 -12.50 -2.74
C TRP A 277 -0.92 -12.10 -3.58
N ASP A 278 -2.07 -12.72 -3.34
CA ASP A 278 -3.32 -12.45 -4.04
C ASP A 278 -3.78 -10.99 -3.77
N TRP A 279 -3.47 -10.43 -2.60
CA TRP A 279 -3.69 -9.02 -2.33
C TRP A 279 -2.67 -8.14 -3.06
N ARG A 280 -1.38 -8.36 -2.83
CA ARG A 280 -0.32 -7.49 -3.36
C ARG A 280 -0.27 -7.49 -4.89
N TYR A 281 -0.41 -8.66 -5.50
CA TYR A 281 -0.26 -8.89 -6.93
C TYR A 281 -1.57 -9.33 -7.58
N GLY A 282 -2.32 -10.27 -6.99
CA GLY A 282 -3.54 -10.84 -7.59
C GLY A 282 -4.69 -9.86 -7.79
N ASN A 283 -4.74 -8.76 -7.03
CA ASN A 283 -5.72 -7.69 -7.22
C ASN A 283 -5.40 -6.74 -8.39
N SER A 284 -4.46 -7.11 -9.25
CA SER A 284 -4.17 -6.36 -10.47
C SER A 284 -5.31 -6.52 -11.48
N PRO A 285 -5.73 -5.43 -12.16
CA PRO A 285 -6.61 -5.54 -13.32
C PRO A 285 -6.00 -6.48 -14.37
N THR A 286 -6.83 -7.07 -15.24
CA THR A 286 -6.34 -7.86 -16.38
C THR A 286 -5.28 -7.08 -17.14
N PHE A 287 -4.17 -7.75 -17.45
CA PHE A 287 -3.03 -7.12 -18.10
C PHE A 287 -2.33 -8.02 -19.08
N GLU A 288 -1.78 -7.38 -20.11
CA GLU A 288 -0.81 -7.98 -21.01
C GLU A 288 0.60 -7.67 -20.53
N HIS A 289 1.47 -8.67 -20.60
CA HIS A 289 2.90 -8.51 -20.41
C HIS A 289 3.65 -9.24 -21.52
N GLN A 290 4.57 -8.50 -22.14
CA GLN A 290 5.45 -9.01 -23.18
C GLN A 290 6.89 -8.76 -22.77
N PHE A 291 7.74 -9.77 -22.97
CA PHE A 291 9.18 -9.60 -22.92
C PHE A 291 9.88 -10.57 -23.85
N GLU A 292 11.07 -10.17 -24.28
CA GLU A 292 11.94 -10.92 -25.16
C GLU A 292 13.28 -11.20 -24.49
N LYS A 293 13.83 -12.39 -24.70
CA LYS A 293 15.19 -12.74 -24.30
C LYS A 293 15.88 -13.60 -25.35
N ARG A 294 17.13 -13.26 -25.68
CA ARG A 294 18.03 -14.06 -26.51
C ARG A 294 18.78 -15.07 -25.64
N PHE A 295 18.83 -16.32 -26.10
CA PHE A 295 19.66 -17.40 -25.60
C PHE A 295 20.59 -17.88 -26.73
N ASP A 296 21.62 -18.65 -26.39
CA ASP A 296 22.58 -19.20 -27.36
C ASP A 296 21.90 -20.09 -28.43
N TRP A 297 20.76 -20.69 -28.08
CA TRP A 297 19.97 -21.58 -28.92
C TRP A 297 18.77 -20.90 -29.60
N GLY A 298 18.52 -19.61 -29.34
CA GLY A 298 17.40 -18.87 -29.95
C GLY A 298 16.86 -17.74 -29.08
N THR A 299 16.06 -16.87 -29.68
CA THR A 299 15.23 -15.86 -29.03
C THR A 299 13.90 -16.46 -28.58
N ILE A 300 13.42 -16.04 -27.41
CA ILE A 300 12.05 -16.25 -26.96
C ILE A 300 11.40 -14.87 -26.75
N ASP A 301 10.33 -14.59 -27.49
CA ASP A 301 9.41 -13.47 -27.25
C ASP A 301 8.08 -14.04 -26.72
N ILE A 302 7.76 -13.75 -25.46
CA ILE A 302 6.56 -14.26 -24.79
C ILE A 302 5.56 -13.12 -24.57
N ASN A 303 4.33 -13.33 -25.03
CA ASN A 303 3.17 -12.50 -24.73
C ASN A 303 2.22 -13.25 -23.80
N MET A 304 1.92 -12.69 -22.63
CA MET A 304 1.00 -13.26 -21.65
C MET A 304 -0.14 -12.31 -21.33
N ASN A 305 -1.36 -12.84 -21.30
CA ASN A 305 -2.53 -12.20 -20.70
C ASN A 305 -2.77 -12.80 -19.32
N CYS A 306 -2.77 -11.95 -18.30
CA CYS A 306 -2.94 -12.34 -16.91
C CYS A 306 -4.22 -11.71 -16.33
N THR A 307 -5.07 -12.52 -15.73
CA THR A 307 -6.26 -12.08 -14.98
C THR A 307 -6.13 -12.56 -13.54
N LYS A 308 -6.34 -11.66 -12.57
CA LYS A 308 -6.06 -11.93 -11.15
C LYS A 308 -4.65 -12.51 -10.89
N SER A 309 -3.71 -12.12 -11.76
CA SER A 309 -2.33 -12.61 -11.80
C SER A 309 -2.21 -14.12 -11.98
N VAL A 310 -3.15 -14.73 -12.70
CA VAL A 310 -3.05 -16.08 -13.28
C VAL A 310 -2.91 -15.93 -14.79
N ILE A 311 -2.02 -16.71 -15.42
CA ILE A 311 -1.78 -16.67 -16.86
C ILE A 311 -2.96 -17.36 -17.56
N GLU A 312 -3.81 -16.60 -18.25
CA GLU A 312 -4.99 -17.12 -18.95
C GLU A 312 -4.74 -17.36 -20.44
N LYS A 313 -3.85 -16.56 -21.06
CA LYS A 313 -3.42 -16.79 -22.44
C LYS A 313 -1.92 -16.54 -22.53
N VAL A 314 -1.25 -17.34 -23.35
CA VAL A 314 0.15 -17.20 -23.65
C VAL A 314 0.39 -17.44 -25.14
N LYS A 315 1.28 -16.65 -25.73
CA LYS A 315 1.77 -16.83 -27.09
C LYS A 315 3.27 -16.62 -27.10
N ILE A 316 4.00 -17.61 -27.58
CA ILE A 316 5.46 -17.56 -27.68
C ILE A 316 5.86 -17.52 -29.16
N TYR A 317 6.71 -16.56 -29.50
CA TYR A 317 7.43 -16.53 -30.78
C TYR A 317 8.90 -16.86 -30.52
N SER A 318 9.49 -17.69 -31.37
CA SER A 318 10.88 -18.12 -31.22
C SER A 318 11.49 -18.52 -32.55
N ASP A 319 12.79 -18.29 -32.70
CA ASP A 319 13.63 -18.83 -33.78
C ASP A 319 14.38 -20.11 -33.34
N SER A 320 14.04 -20.67 -32.18
CA SER A 320 14.57 -21.94 -31.68
C SER A 320 14.34 -23.08 -32.67
N LEU A 321 15.36 -23.92 -32.86
CA LEU A 321 15.27 -25.13 -33.68
C LEU A 321 14.44 -26.25 -33.03
N ASN A 322 14.00 -26.09 -31.78
CA ASN A 322 13.18 -27.07 -31.05
C ASN A 322 11.75 -26.53 -30.84
N PRO A 323 10.83 -26.75 -31.79
CA PRO A 323 9.45 -26.27 -31.69
C PRO A 323 8.65 -27.00 -30.60
N ILE A 324 8.96 -28.27 -30.32
CA ILE A 324 8.27 -29.08 -29.30
C ILE A 324 8.47 -28.47 -27.91
N MET A 325 9.68 -27.99 -27.60
CA MET A 325 9.94 -27.24 -26.38
C MET A 325 9.04 -26.01 -26.26
N ILE A 326 8.88 -25.24 -27.35
CA ILE A 326 8.07 -24.02 -27.36
C ILE A 326 6.59 -24.34 -27.14
N GLU A 327 6.07 -25.39 -27.79
CA GLU A 327 4.69 -25.88 -27.59
C GLU A 327 4.48 -26.31 -26.14
N CYS A 328 5.35 -27.19 -25.62
CA CYS A 328 5.24 -27.67 -24.25
C CYS A 328 5.37 -26.55 -23.21
N LEU A 329 6.22 -25.54 -23.46
CA LEU A 329 6.31 -24.38 -22.60
C LEU A 329 5.03 -23.54 -22.63
N THR A 330 4.48 -23.31 -23.83
CA THR A 330 3.23 -22.57 -24.04
C THR A 330 2.08 -23.21 -23.25
N ASP A 331 1.89 -24.53 -23.37
CA ASP A 331 0.80 -25.22 -22.69
C ASP A 331 0.94 -25.19 -21.17
N ASN A 332 2.16 -25.39 -20.66
CA ASN A 332 2.39 -25.50 -19.22
C ASN A 332 2.41 -24.16 -18.47
N LEU A 333 2.54 -23.05 -19.21
CA LEU A 333 2.37 -21.70 -18.66
C LEU A 333 0.91 -21.33 -18.44
N LEU A 334 -0.06 -22.03 -19.05
CA LEU A 334 -1.47 -21.72 -18.83
C LEU A 334 -1.94 -22.14 -17.43
N GLY A 335 -2.73 -21.28 -16.79
CA GLY A 335 -3.37 -21.53 -15.50
C GLY A 335 -2.44 -21.45 -14.28
N VAL A 336 -1.13 -21.22 -14.45
CA VAL A 336 -0.23 -21.02 -13.31
C VAL A 336 -0.30 -19.58 -12.80
N LYS A 337 0.04 -19.38 -11.52
CA LYS A 337 0.20 -18.03 -10.95
C LYS A 337 1.37 -17.32 -11.64
N TYR A 338 1.18 -16.04 -11.97
CA TYR A 338 2.20 -15.18 -12.55
C TYR A 338 3.20 -14.70 -11.48
N ASN A 339 3.93 -15.64 -10.87
CA ASN A 339 4.99 -15.44 -9.88
C ASN A 339 6.10 -16.48 -10.05
N LYS A 340 7.22 -16.32 -9.32
CA LYS A 340 8.38 -17.21 -9.42
C LYS A 340 8.01 -18.69 -9.27
N GLU A 341 7.29 -19.03 -8.20
CA GLU A 341 6.86 -20.41 -7.91
C GLU A 341 5.98 -20.99 -9.01
N GLY A 342 4.99 -20.24 -9.51
CA GLY A 342 4.11 -20.68 -10.59
C GLY A 342 4.86 -20.90 -11.91
N ILE A 343 5.84 -20.04 -12.22
CA ILE A 343 6.72 -20.20 -13.38
C ILE A 343 7.66 -21.40 -13.21
N GLU A 344 8.21 -21.63 -12.02
CA GLU A 344 9.03 -22.81 -11.72
C GLU A 344 8.22 -24.11 -11.90
N ILE A 345 6.97 -24.14 -11.43
CA ILE A 345 6.05 -25.26 -11.66
C ILE A 345 5.82 -25.48 -13.16
N ALA A 346 5.57 -24.43 -13.94
CA ALA A 346 5.40 -24.54 -15.38
C ALA A 346 6.64 -25.12 -16.06
N ILE A 347 7.84 -24.63 -15.70
CA ILE A 347 9.12 -25.09 -16.23
C ILE A 347 9.35 -26.58 -15.91
N GLU A 348 9.11 -27.01 -14.67
CA GLU A 348 9.26 -28.42 -14.30
C GLU A 348 8.28 -29.32 -15.05
N ARG A 349 7.03 -28.87 -15.25
CA ARG A 349 6.08 -29.60 -16.09
C ARG A 349 6.54 -29.69 -17.55
N THR A 350 7.10 -28.62 -18.10
CA THR A 350 7.68 -28.61 -19.46
C THR A 350 8.84 -29.60 -19.58
N LYS A 351 9.78 -29.61 -18.62
CA LYS A 351 10.90 -30.57 -18.61
C LYS A 351 10.39 -32.02 -18.60
N ASN A 352 9.43 -32.33 -17.74
CA ASN A 352 8.84 -33.66 -17.66
C ASN A 352 8.11 -34.05 -18.95
N ALA A 353 7.38 -33.12 -19.57
CA ALA A 353 6.69 -33.37 -20.83
C ALA A 353 7.68 -33.66 -21.98
N LEU A 354 8.81 -32.95 -22.03
CA LEU A 354 9.86 -33.19 -23.03
C LEU A 354 10.52 -34.56 -22.83
N ASN A 355 10.88 -34.90 -21.58
CA ASN A 355 11.47 -36.21 -21.26
C ASN A 355 10.54 -37.38 -21.62
N ASN A 356 9.22 -37.19 -21.48
CA ASN A 356 8.23 -38.20 -21.85
C ASN A 356 7.99 -38.28 -23.36
N LYS A 357 8.10 -37.16 -24.09
CA LYS A 357 7.99 -37.13 -25.56
C LYS A 357 9.22 -37.76 -26.24
N ASP A 358 10.39 -37.72 -25.62
CA ASP A 358 11.58 -38.43 -26.10
C ASP A 358 11.45 -39.96 -26.04
N ILE A 359 10.47 -40.50 -25.30
CA ILE A 359 10.16 -41.95 -25.30
C ILE A 359 9.44 -42.37 -26.60
N PHE A 360 8.80 -41.44 -27.32
CA PHE A 360 8.15 -41.70 -28.61
C PHE A 360 9.07 -41.51 -29.82
N ASN A 361 10.32 -41.08 -29.63
CA ASN A 361 11.34 -41.00 -30.68
C ASN A 361 12.26 -42.24 -30.74
N LYS A 362 11.84 -43.38 -30.18
CA LYS A 362 12.47 -44.67 -30.50
C LYS A 362 12.04 -45.13 -31.90
N THR A 363 12.81 -44.66 -32.89
CA THR A 363 13.20 -45.32 -34.14
C THR A 363 12.11 -46.12 -34.89
N PRO A 364 11.68 -45.70 -36.10
CA PRO A 364 11.35 -46.69 -37.10
C PRO A 364 12.66 -47.35 -37.52
N VAL A 365 12.82 -48.62 -37.19
CA VAL A 365 13.81 -49.49 -37.83
C VAL A 365 13.50 -49.44 -39.33
N ILE A 366 14.32 -48.73 -40.08
CA ILE A 366 14.35 -48.84 -41.54
C ILE A 366 15.00 -50.19 -41.82
N ALA A 367 14.20 -51.11 -42.37
CA ALA A 367 14.68 -52.29 -43.06
C ALA A 367 14.98 -51.95 -44.52
#